data_AF-A0A259LWN0-F1
#
_entry.id   AF-A0A259LWN0-F1
#
_cell.length_a   1.000
_cell.length_b   1.000
_cell.length_c   1.000
_cell.angle_alpha   90.00
_cell.angle_beta   90.00
_cell.angle_gamma   90.00
#
_symmetry.space_group_name_H-M   'P 1'
#
loop_
_entity.id
_entity.type
_entity.pdbx_description
1 polymer ?
#
loop_
_entity_poly.entity_id
_entity_poly.type
_entity_poly.pdbx_seq_one_letter_code
_entity_poly.pdbx_strand_id
1 'polypeptide(L)'
;MSGVIESPLAAILAETRRQLGQDYAWPDPSSGLAYLLLKRHQKSLKGVMASTPPSVDAQLLRRSPVLAAYGYLADQLSDGDQSSWMEAVEHLRGRDPYPANRDSFVHNPIEVLGLAHGLTILRDDQAGHRSWLSSVLRRGLNKNELETASTRCAANLAIAQLEGAPAEPNATPDYQTLPMPDLILLSALALAFPSEGVLEIHDIEAALQTKLLREAISISDVASAAALSVFAERLIDRFSLGPQSSTTLEKVEALCRRFPLLSHALQRRYAGRPSFEINDEYDVQDLFGAILHLHFDDVRSEEVTPSYAGNSSRVDFYLPEARMIVEVKMTRKSLGQKEVVNQLIEDAARYAAMDHVDTLVCLVFDPHRYCKNPAAIEADVAESGRRLRVVPIVCPKGL
;
A
#
# COMPACT_ATOMS: atom_id res chain seq x y z
N MET A 1 -23.75 7.61 11.24
CA MET A 1 -22.71 8.11 10.31
C MET A 1 -22.05 6.99 9.52
N SER A 2 -21.84 5.78 10.08
CA SER A 2 -21.29 4.61 9.35
C SER A 2 -21.95 4.33 7.99
N GLY A 3 -23.28 4.15 7.98
CA GLY A 3 -24.01 3.84 6.74
C GLY A 3 -24.05 4.95 5.68
N VAL A 4 -23.71 6.21 6.02
CA VAL A 4 -23.66 7.32 5.05
C VAL A 4 -22.38 7.27 4.21
N ILE A 5 -21.30 6.68 4.74
CA ILE A 5 -19.98 6.63 4.10
C ILE A 5 -19.68 5.23 3.52
N GLU A 6 -20.25 4.17 4.10
CA GLU A 6 -20.09 2.79 3.62
C GLU A 6 -20.55 2.59 2.18
N SER A 7 -21.70 3.14 1.79
CA SER A 7 -22.24 2.99 0.43
C SER A 7 -21.37 3.69 -0.64
N PRO A 8 -20.94 4.97 -0.46
CA PRO A 8 -19.96 5.59 -1.33
C PRO A 8 -18.63 4.83 -1.41
N LEU A 9 -18.09 4.37 -0.28
CA LEU A 9 -16.82 3.62 -0.26
C LEU A 9 -16.91 2.28 -0.97
N ALA A 10 -18.02 1.55 -0.79
CA ALA A 10 -18.26 0.30 -1.49
C ALA A 10 -18.34 0.51 -3.01
N ALA A 11 -19.01 1.58 -3.45
CA ALA A 11 -19.07 1.95 -4.87
C ALA A 11 -17.69 2.29 -5.44
N ILE A 12 -16.88 3.06 -4.71
CA ILE A 12 -15.50 3.38 -5.09
C ILE A 12 -14.68 2.10 -5.23
N LEU A 13 -14.74 1.20 -4.23
CA LEU A 13 -14.00 -0.06 -4.29
C LEU A 13 -14.43 -0.98 -5.43
N ALA A 14 -15.73 -1.01 -5.75
CA ALA A 14 -16.22 -1.78 -6.88
C ALA A 14 -15.68 -1.23 -8.21
N GLU A 15 -15.72 0.10 -8.37
CA GLU A 15 -15.24 0.78 -9.57
C GLU A 15 -13.72 0.70 -9.72
N THR A 16 -12.95 0.89 -8.63
CA THR A 16 -11.49 0.73 -8.66
C THR A 16 -11.09 -0.70 -9.01
N ARG A 17 -11.77 -1.73 -8.46
CA ARG A 17 -11.53 -3.13 -8.84
C ARG A 17 -11.83 -3.39 -10.31
N ARG A 18 -12.93 -2.83 -10.83
CA ARG A 18 -13.30 -2.95 -12.25
C ARG A 18 -12.25 -2.31 -13.15
N GLN A 19 -11.76 -1.14 -12.79
CA GLN A 19 -10.68 -0.48 -13.52
C GLN A 19 -9.41 -1.34 -13.44
N LEU A 20 -8.94 -1.67 -12.24
CA LEU A 20 -7.70 -2.46 -11.97
C LEU A 20 -7.68 -3.85 -12.60
N GLY A 21 -8.83 -4.38 -13.01
CA GLY A 21 -8.96 -5.65 -13.73
C GLY A 21 -8.93 -5.55 -15.25
N GLN A 22 -8.86 -4.35 -15.85
CA GLN A 22 -8.83 -4.16 -17.31
C GLN A 22 -7.41 -4.16 -17.88
N ASP A 23 -7.31 -4.38 -19.18
CA ASP A 23 -6.05 -4.20 -19.91
C ASP A 23 -5.74 -2.71 -20.05
N TYR A 24 -4.56 -2.32 -19.57
CA TYR A 24 -4.10 -0.94 -19.57
C TYR A 24 -3.15 -0.65 -20.72
N ALA A 25 -3.14 0.60 -21.16
CA ALA A 25 -2.14 1.06 -22.10
C ALA A 25 -0.75 0.93 -21.47
N TRP A 26 0.13 0.20 -22.15
CA TRP A 26 1.54 0.10 -21.79
C TRP A 26 2.39 0.31 -23.04
N PRO A 27 3.50 1.07 -22.97
CA PRO A 27 3.98 1.84 -21.83
C PRO A 27 3.27 3.20 -21.65
N ASP A 28 2.86 3.51 -20.42
CA ASP A 28 2.20 4.78 -20.03
C ASP A 28 2.61 5.20 -18.59
N PRO A 29 2.86 6.50 -18.30
CA PRO A 29 3.25 6.96 -16.97
C PRO A 29 2.26 6.60 -15.87
N SER A 30 0.95 6.67 -16.11
CA SER A 30 -0.06 6.33 -15.10
C SER A 30 0.02 4.84 -14.76
N SER A 31 0.21 3.97 -15.76
CA SER A 31 0.47 2.54 -15.55
C SER A 31 1.73 2.29 -14.73
N GLY A 32 2.82 3.02 -14.99
CA GLY A 32 4.06 2.92 -14.20
C GLY A 32 3.87 3.36 -12.74
N LEU A 33 3.20 4.49 -12.50
CA LEU A 33 2.91 4.98 -11.15
C LEU A 33 2.00 4.02 -10.39
N ALA A 34 0.96 3.49 -11.03
CA ALA A 34 0.07 2.50 -10.45
C ALA A 34 0.82 1.22 -10.04
N TYR A 35 1.71 0.71 -10.89
CA TYR A 35 2.56 -0.43 -10.55
C TYR A 35 3.36 -0.15 -9.26
N LEU A 36 4.06 0.99 -9.19
CA LEU A 36 4.86 1.35 -8.01
C LEU A 36 3.99 1.46 -6.75
N LEU A 37 2.84 2.12 -6.86
CA LEU A 37 1.89 2.30 -5.75
C LEU A 37 1.37 0.95 -5.24
N LEU A 38 0.85 0.10 -6.13
CA LEU A 38 0.32 -1.21 -5.75
C LEU A 38 1.40 -2.11 -5.13
N LYS A 39 2.59 -2.16 -5.74
CA LYS A 39 3.75 -2.91 -5.20
C LYS A 39 4.11 -2.44 -3.79
N ARG A 40 4.15 -1.12 -3.56
CA ARG A 40 4.49 -0.52 -2.26
C ARG A 40 3.46 -0.82 -1.18
N HIS A 41 2.18 -0.84 -1.53
CA HIS A 41 1.08 -1.18 -0.63
C HIS A 41 0.74 -2.67 -0.62
N GLN A 42 1.63 -3.51 -1.18
CA GLN A 42 1.53 -4.98 -1.23
C GLN A 42 0.21 -5.48 -1.84
N LYS A 43 -0.40 -4.66 -2.69
CA LYS A 43 -1.54 -5.02 -3.51
C LYS A 43 -1.04 -5.80 -4.71
N SER A 44 -1.85 -6.73 -5.19
CA SER A 44 -1.43 -7.49 -6.35
C SER A 44 -1.68 -6.74 -7.62
N LEU A 45 -0.85 -7.14 -8.56
CA LEU A 45 -0.78 -6.60 -9.88
C LEU A 45 -1.61 -7.51 -10.77
N LYS A 46 -2.34 -6.93 -11.72
CA LYS A 46 -3.16 -7.65 -12.71
C LYS A 46 -2.78 -7.20 -14.11
N GLY A 47 -3.18 -7.99 -15.11
CA GLY A 47 -2.90 -7.71 -16.52
C GLY A 47 -1.41 -7.50 -16.77
N VAL A 48 -1.08 -6.44 -17.53
CA VAL A 48 0.29 -6.09 -17.91
C VAL A 48 1.20 -5.80 -16.70
N MET A 49 0.64 -5.34 -15.57
CA MET A 49 1.44 -5.07 -14.36
C MET A 49 1.88 -6.36 -13.64
N ALA A 50 1.18 -7.47 -13.85
CA ALA A 50 1.51 -8.76 -13.24
C ALA A 50 2.61 -9.51 -14.00
N SER A 51 2.81 -9.18 -15.27
CA SER A 51 3.85 -9.75 -16.12
C SER A 51 5.19 -9.04 -15.95
N THR A 52 6.28 -9.72 -16.31
CA THR A 52 7.58 -9.08 -16.50
C THR A 52 7.43 -7.90 -17.47
N PRO A 53 8.03 -6.72 -17.18
CA PRO A 53 7.99 -5.60 -18.10
C PRO A 53 8.47 -6.04 -19.48
N PRO A 54 7.77 -5.67 -20.57
CA PRO A 54 8.22 -6.02 -21.91
C PRO A 54 9.57 -5.36 -22.20
N SER A 55 10.38 -6.02 -23.05
CA SER A 55 11.69 -5.53 -23.45
C SER A 55 11.59 -4.12 -24.03
N VAL A 56 12.57 -3.28 -23.72
CA VAL A 56 12.49 -1.87 -24.04
C VAL A 56 12.88 -1.63 -25.50
N ASP A 57 12.02 -0.95 -26.26
CA ASP A 57 12.38 -0.39 -27.56
C ASP A 57 13.08 0.97 -27.35
N ALA A 58 14.38 1.03 -27.66
CA ALA A 58 15.20 2.22 -27.53
C ALA A 58 14.67 3.43 -28.33
N GLN A 59 13.95 3.22 -29.44
CA GLN A 59 13.32 4.31 -30.17
C GLN A 59 12.12 4.89 -29.42
N LEU A 60 11.30 4.03 -28.80
CA LEU A 60 10.14 4.45 -28.00
C LEU A 60 10.55 5.21 -26.74
N LEU A 61 11.68 4.84 -26.11
CA LEU A 61 12.23 5.55 -24.93
C LEU A 61 12.54 7.03 -25.18
N ARG A 62 12.68 7.47 -26.44
CA ARG A 62 12.91 8.89 -26.76
C ARG A 62 11.70 9.79 -26.47
N ARG A 63 10.54 9.21 -26.17
CA ARG A 63 9.31 9.89 -25.75
C ARG A 63 9.30 9.97 -24.22
N SER A 64 9.16 11.18 -23.67
CA SER A 64 9.19 11.37 -22.20
C SER A 64 8.13 10.56 -21.44
N PRO A 65 6.90 10.35 -21.94
CA PRO A 65 5.93 9.51 -21.22
C PRO A 65 6.40 8.05 -21.12
N VAL A 66 6.98 7.52 -22.19
CA VAL A 66 7.50 6.14 -22.21
C VAL A 66 8.71 6.02 -21.28
N LEU A 67 9.62 6.99 -21.33
CA LEU A 67 10.79 7.05 -20.47
C LEU A 67 10.40 7.07 -18.98
N ALA A 68 9.41 7.89 -18.62
CA ALA A 68 8.89 7.96 -17.26
C ALA A 68 8.20 6.67 -16.82
N ALA A 69 7.40 6.04 -17.68
CA ALA A 69 6.74 4.76 -17.40
C ALA A 69 7.76 3.68 -17.00
N TYR A 70 8.84 3.54 -17.77
CA TYR A 70 9.94 2.62 -17.43
C TYR A 70 10.77 3.08 -16.23
N GLY A 71 10.82 4.39 -15.94
CA GLY A 71 11.48 4.92 -14.75
C GLY A 71 10.86 4.39 -13.45
N TYR A 72 9.54 4.18 -13.41
CA TYR A 72 8.86 3.52 -12.28
C TYR A 72 9.19 2.03 -12.10
N LEU A 73 9.75 1.41 -13.14
CA LEU A 73 10.12 -0.01 -13.19
C LEU A 73 11.63 -0.22 -13.17
N ALA A 74 12.42 0.82 -12.88
CA ALA A 74 13.87 0.77 -13.00
C ALA A 74 14.53 -0.40 -12.23
N ASP A 75 13.93 -0.83 -11.11
CA ASP A 75 14.42 -1.96 -10.31
C ASP A 75 14.11 -3.35 -10.90
N GLN A 76 13.32 -3.42 -11.99
CA GLN A 76 12.97 -4.64 -12.71
C GLN A 76 13.65 -4.75 -14.08
N LEU A 77 14.31 -3.68 -14.55
CA LEU A 77 14.93 -3.65 -15.87
C LEU A 77 16.19 -4.51 -15.91
N SER A 78 16.44 -5.17 -17.04
CA SER A 78 17.72 -5.83 -17.31
C SER A 78 18.84 -4.80 -17.43
N ASP A 79 20.10 -5.19 -17.22
CA ASP A 79 21.25 -4.27 -17.34
C ASP A 79 21.32 -3.57 -18.72
N GLY A 80 20.92 -4.27 -19.78
CA GLY A 80 20.84 -3.73 -21.14
C GLY A 80 19.72 -2.69 -21.31
N ASP A 81 18.56 -2.94 -20.70
CA ASP A 81 17.44 -1.99 -20.69
C ASP A 81 17.74 -0.77 -19.82
N GLN A 82 18.43 -0.95 -18.69
CA GLN A 82 18.90 0.14 -17.82
C GLN A 82 19.88 1.05 -18.58
N SER A 83 20.81 0.46 -19.34
CA SER A 83 21.75 1.22 -20.18
C SER A 83 21.00 2.02 -21.25
N SER A 84 20.05 1.38 -21.95
CA SER A 84 19.22 2.05 -22.96
C SER A 84 18.36 3.18 -22.38
N TRP A 85 17.85 2.99 -21.16
CA TRP A 85 17.09 4.00 -20.43
C TRP A 85 17.95 5.22 -20.07
N MET A 86 19.18 4.99 -19.57
CA MET A 86 20.13 6.07 -19.27
C MET A 86 20.54 6.85 -20.52
N GLU A 87 20.76 6.18 -21.66
CA GLU A 87 21.00 6.85 -22.94
C GLU A 87 19.83 7.75 -23.37
N ALA A 88 18.59 7.29 -23.14
CA ALA A 88 17.40 8.08 -23.44
C ALA A 88 17.25 9.30 -22.51
N VAL A 89 17.65 9.21 -21.24
CA VAL A 89 17.74 10.36 -20.33
C VAL A 89 18.79 11.36 -20.83
N GLU A 90 19.94 10.89 -21.32
CA GLU A 90 20.97 11.77 -21.92
C GLU A 90 20.43 12.50 -23.15
N HIS A 91 19.65 11.84 -24.00
CA HIS A 91 18.96 12.49 -25.12
C HIS A 91 17.92 13.52 -24.66
N LEU A 92 17.19 13.25 -23.57
CA LEU A 92 16.24 14.19 -22.99
C LEU A 92 16.97 15.44 -22.44
N ARG A 93 18.14 15.26 -21.83
CA ARG A 93 18.98 16.36 -21.31
C ARG A 93 19.39 17.37 -22.37
N GLY A 94 19.53 16.94 -23.63
CA GLY A 94 19.84 17.81 -24.76
C GLY A 94 18.67 18.70 -25.24
N ARG A 95 17.46 18.53 -24.71
CA ARG A 95 16.27 19.32 -25.10
C ARG A 95 16.07 20.51 -24.16
N ASP A 96 15.40 21.55 -24.66
CA ASP A 96 14.93 22.64 -23.79
C ASP A 96 13.80 22.13 -22.88
N PRO A 97 13.98 22.16 -21.54
CA PRO A 97 12.95 21.69 -20.62
C PRO A 97 11.73 22.61 -20.54
N TYR A 98 11.84 23.89 -20.95
CA TYR A 98 10.75 24.87 -20.87
C TYR A 98 10.48 25.53 -22.23
N PRO A 99 10.03 24.76 -23.23
CA PRO A 99 9.73 25.29 -24.55
C PRO A 99 8.53 26.24 -24.51
N ALA A 100 8.45 27.16 -25.49
CA ALA A 100 7.40 28.18 -25.53
C ALA A 100 5.96 27.62 -25.59
N ASN A 101 5.77 26.43 -26.18
CA ASN A 101 4.47 25.75 -26.28
C ASN A 101 4.11 24.94 -25.02
N ARG A 102 4.99 24.89 -24.00
CA ARG A 102 4.83 24.11 -22.76
C ARG A 102 4.62 22.61 -22.96
N ASP A 103 4.97 22.09 -24.13
CA ASP A 103 4.92 20.66 -24.44
C ASP A 103 6.21 19.99 -23.94
N SER A 104 6.27 19.76 -22.62
CA SER A 104 7.45 19.22 -21.95
C SER A 104 7.06 18.41 -20.71
N PHE A 105 7.88 17.40 -20.42
CA PHE A 105 7.70 16.48 -19.29
C PHE A 105 7.59 17.20 -17.93
N VAL A 106 8.24 18.37 -17.78
CA VAL A 106 8.27 19.14 -16.52
C VAL A 106 6.88 19.60 -16.08
N HIS A 107 5.92 19.68 -17.00
CA HIS A 107 4.53 20.06 -16.73
C HIS A 107 3.63 18.85 -16.42
N ASN A 108 4.14 17.62 -16.52
CA ASN A 108 3.42 16.41 -16.16
C ASN A 108 3.97 15.83 -14.83
N PRO A 109 3.21 15.93 -13.72
CA PRO A 109 3.64 15.44 -12.40
C PRO A 109 4.11 13.97 -12.38
N ILE A 110 3.43 13.12 -13.16
CA ILE A 110 3.71 11.68 -13.22
C ILE A 110 5.00 11.44 -14.04
N GLU A 111 5.23 12.19 -15.12
CA GLU A 111 6.48 12.06 -15.88
C GLU A 111 7.71 12.49 -15.09
N VAL A 112 7.62 13.63 -14.38
CA VAL A 112 8.69 14.13 -13.51
C VAL A 112 9.09 13.09 -12.47
N LEU A 113 8.12 12.49 -11.80
CA LEU A 113 8.38 11.51 -10.75
C LEU A 113 8.86 10.16 -11.29
N GLY A 114 8.38 9.72 -12.45
CA GLY A 114 8.91 8.53 -13.11
C GLY A 114 10.41 8.65 -13.43
N LEU A 115 10.82 9.79 -13.99
CA LEU A 115 12.23 10.09 -14.26
C LEU A 115 13.06 10.17 -12.97
N ALA A 116 12.57 10.90 -11.97
CA ALA A 116 13.27 11.05 -10.70
C ALA A 116 13.44 9.71 -9.96
N HIS A 117 12.40 8.87 -9.98
CA HIS A 117 12.44 7.54 -9.37
C HIS A 117 13.47 6.66 -10.06
N GLY A 118 13.46 6.60 -11.40
CA GLY A 118 14.40 5.80 -12.18
C GLY A 118 15.86 6.20 -11.91
N LEU A 119 16.15 7.50 -11.95
CA LEU A 119 17.48 8.04 -11.63
C LEU A 119 17.91 7.74 -10.19
N THR A 120 16.96 7.70 -9.24
CA THR A 120 17.25 7.37 -7.83
C THR A 120 17.61 5.89 -7.65
N ILE A 121 16.96 4.99 -8.40
CA ILE A 121 17.19 3.54 -8.36
C ILE A 121 18.49 3.14 -9.07
N LEU A 122 18.74 3.65 -10.28
CA LEU A 122 19.89 3.28 -11.12
C LEU A 122 21.16 4.03 -10.68
N ARG A 123 21.65 3.78 -9.46
CA ARG A 123 22.70 4.55 -8.75
C ARG A 123 23.99 4.92 -9.52
N ASP A 124 24.23 4.42 -10.72
CA ASP A 124 25.36 4.76 -11.58
C ASP A 124 25.11 6.07 -12.36
N ASP A 125 25.12 7.21 -11.64
CA ASP A 125 24.96 8.55 -12.21
C ASP A 125 26.30 9.27 -12.42
N GLN A 126 27.22 8.65 -13.16
CA GLN A 126 28.53 9.27 -13.43
C GLN A 126 28.43 10.57 -14.25
N ALA A 127 27.34 10.72 -15.01
CA ALA A 127 27.13 11.83 -15.94
C ALA A 127 26.37 13.01 -15.33
N GLY A 128 25.95 12.94 -14.06
CA GLY A 128 25.31 14.03 -13.33
C GLY A 128 23.85 14.28 -13.72
N HIS A 129 23.13 13.26 -14.18
CA HIS A 129 21.71 13.29 -14.54
C HIS A 129 20.81 13.72 -13.37
N ARG A 130 21.11 13.29 -12.13
CA ARG A 130 20.34 13.70 -10.94
C ARG A 130 20.48 15.18 -10.66
N SER A 131 21.71 15.68 -10.70
CA SER A 131 22.00 17.11 -10.51
C SER A 131 21.35 17.95 -11.62
N TRP A 132 21.39 17.47 -12.86
CA TRP A 132 20.69 18.09 -13.98
C TRP A 132 19.18 18.18 -13.71
N LEU A 133 18.50 17.06 -13.45
CA LEU A 133 17.06 17.07 -13.25
C LEU A 133 16.65 17.94 -12.04
N SER A 134 17.39 17.87 -10.93
CA SER A 134 17.14 18.76 -9.78
C SER A 134 17.25 20.24 -10.18
N SER A 135 18.32 20.62 -10.90
CA SER A 135 18.51 22.01 -11.35
C SER A 135 17.41 22.50 -12.29
N VAL A 136 16.91 21.63 -13.18
CA VAL A 136 15.79 21.94 -14.08
C VAL A 136 14.54 22.23 -13.25
N LEU A 137 14.21 21.36 -12.31
CA LEU A 137 13.02 21.51 -11.46
C LEU A 137 13.11 22.74 -10.55
N ARG A 138 14.28 23.00 -9.95
CA ARG A 138 14.53 24.20 -9.14
C ARG A 138 14.39 25.48 -9.95
N ARG A 139 14.88 25.50 -11.20
CA ARG A 139 14.66 26.62 -12.13
C ARG A 139 13.15 26.85 -12.32
N GLY A 140 12.39 25.79 -12.62
CA GLY A 140 10.96 25.91 -12.85
C GLY A 140 10.18 26.43 -11.65
N LEU A 141 10.53 25.99 -10.44
CA LEU A 141 9.98 26.51 -9.19
C LEU A 141 10.32 28.00 -9.01
N ASN A 142 11.60 28.37 -9.14
CA ASN A 142 12.07 29.74 -8.91
C ASN A 142 11.53 30.75 -9.93
N LYS A 143 11.29 30.30 -11.17
CA LYS A 143 10.73 31.13 -12.25
C LYS A 143 9.21 31.09 -12.34
N ASN A 144 8.53 30.38 -11.43
CA ASN A 144 7.09 30.13 -11.49
C ASN A 144 6.63 29.51 -12.84
N GLU A 145 7.47 28.70 -13.48
CA GLU A 145 7.13 27.95 -14.70
C GLU A 145 6.23 26.72 -14.36
N LEU A 146 6.15 26.33 -13.08
CA LEU A 146 5.28 25.26 -12.57
C LEU A 146 4.01 25.84 -11.90
N GLU A 147 2.95 25.97 -12.69
CA GLU A 147 1.77 26.78 -12.34
C GLU A 147 0.81 26.12 -11.35
N THR A 148 0.67 24.80 -11.39
CA THR A 148 -0.31 24.07 -10.57
C THR A 148 0.29 23.60 -9.25
N ALA A 149 -0.55 23.39 -8.24
CA ALA A 149 -0.14 22.76 -6.99
C ALA A 149 0.48 21.37 -7.25
N SER A 150 -0.16 20.57 -8.11
CA SER A 150 0.29 19.23 -8.50
C SER A 150 1.69 19.22 -9.11
N THR A 151 1.99 20.15 -10.04
CA THR A 151 3.32 20.28 -10.65
C THR A 151 4.39 20.73 -9.66
N ARG A 152 4.06 21.65 -8.74
CA ARG A 152 5.01 22.10 -7.71
C ARG A 152 5.31 21.00 -6.70
N CYS A 153 4.29 20.29 -6.23
CA CYS A 153 4.43 19.18 -5.29
C CYS A 153 5.27 18.04 -5.90
N ALA A 154 5.01 17.66 -7.15
CA ALA A 154 5.79 16.63 -7.84
C ALA A 154 7.26 17.04 -8.03
N ALA A 155 7.53 18.31 -8.38
CA ALA A 155 8.89 18.81 -8.51
C ALA A 155 9.66 18.77 -7.18
N ASN A 156 9.07 19.22 -6.07
CA ASN A 156 9.71 19.15 -4.76
C ASN A 156 9.96 17.71 -4.31
N LEU A 157 8.98 16.83 -4.54
CA LEU A 157 9.09 15.42 -4.22
C LEU A 157 10.19 14.74 -5.05
N ALA A 158 10.33 15.10 -6.33
CA ALA A 158 11.41 14.63 -7.18
C ALA A 158 12.78 15.16 -6.72
N ILE A 159 12.89 16.44 -6.39
CA ILE A 159 14.13 17.05 -5.87
C ILE A 159 14.59 16.33 -4.60
N ALA A 160 13.69 16.10 -3.64
CA ALA A 160 14.01 15.41 -2.39
C ALA A 160 14.52 13.97 -2.63
N GLN A 161 13.91 13.26 -3.58
CA GLN A 161 14.37 11.91 -3.96
C GLN A 161 15.78 11.95 -4.58
N LEU A 162 16.01 12.86 -5.51
CA LEU A 162 17.27 12.98 -6.25
C LEU A 162 18.44 13.39 -5.35
N GLU A 163 18.20 14.29 -4.40
CA GLU A 163 19.23 14.84 -3.52
C GLU A 163 19.43 14.03 -2.24
N GLY A 164 18.49 13.14 -1.89
CA GLY A 164 18.55 12.38 -0.64
C GLY A 164 18.46 13.26 0.62
N ALA A 165 18.00 14.50 0.46
CA ALA A 165 17.80 15.49 1.50
C ALA A 165 16.30 15.73 1.72
N PRO A 166 15.86 16.11 2.93
CA PRO A 166 14.50 16.58 3.13
C PRO A 166 14.25 17.76 2.17
N ALA A 167 13.10 17.74 1.50
CA ALA A 167 12.74 18.87 0.64
C ALA A 167 12.70 20.15 1.45
N GLU A 168 12.97 21.28 0.79
CA GLU A 168 12.64 22.56 1.40
C GLU A 168 11.11 22.66 1.58
N PRO A 169 10.63 23.15 2.74
CA PRO A 169 9.22 23.37 2.96
C PRO A 169 8.67 24.28 1.87
N ASN A 170 7.76 23.77 1.05
CA ASN A 170 7.00 24.61 0.13
C ASN A 170 5.72 25.11 0.82
N ALA A 171 5.10 26.14 0.26
CA ALA A 171 3.74 26.49 0.64
C ALA A 171 2.83 25.26 0.42
N THR A 172 2.37 24.67 1.52
CA THR A 172 1.41 23.57 1.49
C THR A 172 0.16 24.04 0.74
N PRO A 173 -0.28 23.30 -0.30
CA PRO A 173 -1.52 23.64 -0.99
C PRO A 173 -2.69 23.62 -0.01
N ASP A 174 -3.64 24.53 -0.18
CA ASP A 174 -4.94 24.40 0.49
C ASP A 174 -5.73 23.27 -0.17
N TYR A 175 -5.57 22.05 0.35
CA TYR A 175 -6.19 20.84 -0.19
C TYR A 175 -7.73 20.94 -0.25
N GLN A 176 -8.37 21.72 0.61
CA GLN A 176 -9.83 21.85 0.61
C GLN A 176 -10.34 22.58 -0.64
N THR A 177 -9.51 23.44 -1.24
CA THR A 177 -9.84 24.22 -2.44
C THR A 177 -9.54 23.50 -3.74
N LEU A 178 -8.74 22.43 -3.71
CA LEU A 178 -8.29 21.74 -4.90
C LEU A 178 -9.43 20.97 -5.61
N PRO A 179 -9.43 20.91 -6.95
CA PRO A 179 -10.30 20.02 -7.71
C PRO A 179 -10.11 18.55 -7.31
N MET A 180 -11.18 17.75 -7.43
CA MET A 180 -11.14 16.32 -7.11
C MET A 180 -10.02 15.55 -7.87
N PRO A 181 -9.79 15.78 -9.18
CA PRO A 181 -8.69 15.11 -9.90
C PRO A 181 -7.30 15.45 -9.33
N ASP A 182 -7.06 16.70 -8.93
CA ASP A 182 -5.79 17.11 -8.34
C ASP A 182 -5.57 16.45 -6.98
N LEU A 183 -6.62 16.32 -6.16
CA LEU A 183 -6.53 15.62 -4.88
C LEU A 183 -6.25 14.13 -5.03
N ILE A 184 -6.87 13.48 -6.03
CA ILE A 184 -6.61 12.07 -6.33
C ILE A 184 -5.16 11.89 -6.81
N LEU A 185 -4.68 12.78 -7.68
CA LEU A 185 -3.29 12.77 -8.13
C LEU A 185 -2.33 12.96 -6.95
N LEU A 186 -2.51 14.00 -6.13
CA LEU A 186 -1.66 14.23 -4.96
C LEU A 186 -1.69 13.07 -3.96
N SER A 187 -2.84 12.42 -3.79
CA SER A 187 -2.96 11.19 -3.00
C SER A 187 -2.13 10.05 -3.60
N ALA A 188 -2.19 9.84 -4.92
CA ALA A 188 -1.37 8.86 -5.61
C ALA A 188 0.13 9.12 -5.40
N LEU A 189 0.56 10.39 -5.54
CA LEU A 189 1.96 10.78 -5.34
C LEU A 189 2.41 10.55 -3.90
N ALA A 190 1.62 10.97 -2.91
CA ALA A 190 1.94 10.81 -1.49
C ALA A 190 1.97 9.32 -1.06
N LEU A 191 1.09 8.49 -1.61
CA LEU A 191 1.06 7.05 -1.36
C LEU A 191 2.24 6.30 -2.01
N ALA A 192 2.67 6.72 -3.21
CA ALA A 192 3.81 6.13 -3.92
C ALA A 192 5.16 6.60 -3.35
N PHE A 193 5.24 7.87 -2.93
CA PHE A 193 6.43 8.55 -2.46
C PHE A 193 6.20 9.26 -1.12
N PRO A 194 6.16 8.51 0.00
CA PRO A 194 6.07 9.09 1.33
C PRO A 194 7.25 10.04 1.60
N SER A 195 6.93 11.28 1.96
CA SER A 195 7.90 12.35 2.23
C SER A 195 7.36 13.28 3.31
N GLU A 196 8.09 13.41 4.42
CA GLU A 196 7.76 14.37 5.48
C GLU A 196 7.99 15.80 4.98
N GLY A 197 7.03 16.70 5.22
CA GLY A 197 7.16 18.13 4.93
C GLY A 197 6.89 18.55 3.48
N VAL A 198 6.58 17.62 2.57
CA VAL A 198 6.21 17.93 1.17
C VAL A 198 4.76 17.62 0.86
N LEU A 199 4.35 16.38 1.15
CA LEU A 199 3.03 15.84 0.83
C LEU A 199 2.56 14.98 2.01
N GLU A 200 1.84 15.62 2.92
CA GLU A 200 1.25 14.95 4.08
C GLU A 200 -0.03 14.22 3.65
N ILE A 201 0.05 12.89 3.59
CA ILE A 201 -1.06 12.05 3.15
C ILE A 201 -2.32 12.26 4.01
N HIS A 202 -2.16 12.51 5.31
CA HIS A 202 -3.28 12.72 6.23
C HIS A 202 -4.19 13.88 5.79
N ASP A 203 -3.60 15.01 5.39
CA ASP A 203 -4.35 16.22 5.07
C ASP A 203 -5.06 16.09 3.71
N ILE A 204 -4.40 15.42 2.76
CA ILE A 204 -4.98 15.07 1.46
C ILE A 204 -6.17 14.13 1.66
N GLU A 205 -6.02 13.10 2.49
CA GLU A 205 -7.08 12.13 2.80
C GLU A 205 -8.26 12.80 3.50
N ALA A 206 -8.03 13.76 4.40
CA ALA A 206 -9.10 14.52 5.06
C ALA A 206 -9.89 15.40 4.06
N ALA A 207 -9.19 16.03 3.10
CA ALA A 207 -9.82 16.79 2.03
C ALA A 207 -10.63 15.89 1.09
N LEU A 208 -10.08 14.74 0.69
CA LEU A 208 -10.78 13.72 -0.09
C LEU A 208 -12.05 13.26 0.64
N GLN A 209 -11.93 12.83 1.90
CA GLN A 209 -13.08 12.38 2.69
C GLN A 209 -14.20 13.43 2.74
N THR A 210 -13.85 14.70 2.90
CA THR A 210 -14.83 15.80 2.94
C THR A 210 -15.54 15.98 1.60
N LYS A 211 -14.81 15.91 0.49
CA LYS A 211 -15.35 16.05 -0.86
C LYS A 211 -16.19 14.87 -1.32
N LEU A 212 -15.86 13.66 -0.87
CA LEU A 212 -16.61 12.43 -1.18
C LEU A 212 -18.06 12.46 -0.71
N LEU A 213 -18.36 13.27 0.31
CA LEU A 213 -19.74 13.46 0.77
C LEU A 213 -20.58 14.34 -0.17
N ARG A 214 -19.95 15.03 -1.13
CA ARG A 214 -20.57 16.09 -1.93
C ARG A 214 -20.45 15.86 -3.44
N GLU A 215 -19.40 15.17 -3.87
CA GLU A 215 -19.03 15.02 -5.27
C GLU A 215 -18.91 13.52 -5.63
N ALA A 216 -19.38 13.14 -6.82
CA ALA A 216 -19.14 11.80 -7.35
C ALA A 216 -17.69 11.67 -7.85
N ILE A 217 -17.05 10.54 -7.60
CA ILE A 217 -15.71 10.27 -8.15
C ILE A 217 -15.83 9.83 -9.61
N SER A 218 -15.01 10.45 -10.46
CA SER A 218 -14.67 9.90 -11.77
C SER A 218 -13.24 9.37 -11.72
N ILE A 219 -13.05 8.11 -12.12
CA ILE A 219 -11.72 7.50 -12.26
C ILE A 219 -11.27 7.69 -13.70
N SER A 220 -10.28 8.56 -13.91
CA SER A 220 -9.76 8.92 -15.25
C SER A 220 -8.70 7.97 -15.78
N ASP A 221 -7.94 7.34 -14.89
CA ASP A 221 -6.73 6.58 -15.23
C ASP A 221 -6.40 5.55 -14.14
N VAL A 222 -5.42 4.69 -14.42
CA VAL A 222 -5.08 3.56 -13.55
C VAL A 222 -4.36 3.97 -12.26
N ALA A 223 -3.53 5.02 -12.28
CA ALA A 223 -2.92 5.55 -11.06
C ALA A 223 -3.99 6.12 -10.12
N SER A 224 -4.98 6.83 -10.66
CA SER A 224 -6.15 7.28 -9.91
C SER A 224 -6.93 6.10 -9.32
N ALA A 225 -7.15 5.02 -10.09
CA ALA A 225 -7.81 3.80 -9.60
C ALA A 225 -7.04 3.14 -8.45
N ALA A 226 -5.72 3.02 -8.58
CA ALA A 226 -4.84 2.43 -7.58
C ALA A 226 -4.82 3.26 -6.29
N ALA A 227 -4.69 4.58 -6.40
CA ALA A 227 -4.70 5.50 -5.26
C ALA A 227 -6.04 5.45 -4.51
N LEU A 228 -7.16 5.51 -5.22
CA LEU A 228 -8.49 5.43 -4.61
C LEU A 228 -8.78 4.09 -3.96
N SER A 229 -8.27 2.99 -4.53
CA SER A 229 -8.38 1.67 -3.91
C SER A 229 -7.69 1.65 -2.55
N VAL A 230 -6.43 2.10 -2.50
CA VAL A 230 -5.65 2.15 -1.26
C VAL A 230 -6.26 3.13 -0.26
N PHE A 231 -6.70 4.30 -0.73
CA PHE A 231 -7.39 5.30 0.09
C PHE A 231 -8.66 4.73 0.74
N ALA A 232 -9.54 4.10 -0.05
CA ALA A 232 -10.82 3.60 0.44
C ALA A 232 -10.61 2.50 1.50
N GLU A 233 -9.67 1.58 1.28
CA GLU A 233 -9.32 0.55 2.27
C GLU A 233 -8.75 1.16 3.55
N ARG A 234 -7.82 2.13 3.44
CA ARG A 234 -7.27 2.84 4.61
C ARG A 234 -8.36 3.59 5.38
N LEU A 235 -9.35 4.14 4.68
CA LEU A 235 -10.45 4.86 5.31
C LEU A 235 -11.42 3.90 6.00
N ILE A 236 -11.77 2.77 5.38
CA ILE A 236 -12.56 1.69 6.02
C ILE A 236 -11.88 1.23 7.29
N ASP A 237 -10.58 0.90 7.22
CA ASP A 237 -9.80 0.48 8.38
C ASP A 237 -9.85 1.52 9.52
N ARG A 238 -9.75 2.82 9.21
CA ARG A 238 -9.84 3.88 10.22
C ARG A 238 -11.23 3.97 10.85
N PHE A 239 -12.30 3.83 10.07
CA PHE A 239 -13.65 3.79 10.63
C PHE A 239 -13.83 2.58 11.53
N SER A 240 -13.33 1.41 11.11
CA SER A 240 -13.36 0.18 11.91
C SER A 240 -12.60 0.31 13.23
N LEU A 241 -11.62 1.21 13.34
CA LEU A 241 -10.87 1.47 14.58
C LEU A 241 -11.39 2.67 15.39
N GLY A 242 -12.37 3.41 14.88
CA GLY A 242 -12.91 4.60 15.53
C GLY A 242 -13.78 4.29 16.77
N PRO A 243 -13.99 5.28 17.66
CA PRO A 243 -14.78 5.09 18.88
C PRO A 243 -16.29 4.92 18.64
N GLN A 244 -16.80 5.23 17.44
CA GLN A 244 -18.23 5.31 17.15
C GLN A 244 -18.56 4.69 15.79
N SER A 245 -18.57 3.36 15.68
CA SER A 245 -19.44 2.60 14.74
C SER A 245 -19.10 1.13 14.53
N SER A 246 -17.96 0.61 15.01
CA SER A 246 -17.57 -0.77 14.74
C SER A 246 -17.80 -1.73 15.90
N THR A 247 -18.27 -2.94 15.58
CA THR A 247 -18.32 -4.09 16.48
C THR A 247 -16.91 -4.50 16.91
N THR A 248 -16.78 -5.20 18.05
CA THR A 248 -15.48 -5.73 18.50
C THR A 248 -14.81 -6.61 17.44
N LEU A 249 -15.59 -7.41 16.71
CA LEU A 249 -15.09 -8.21 15.60
C LEU A 249 -14.48 -7.35 14.49
N GLU A 250 -15.17 -6.32 14.03
CA GLU A 250 -14.66 -5.42 12.99
C GLU A 250 -13.38 -4.70 13.43
N LYS A 251 -13.26 -4.34 14.72
CA LYS A 251 -12.02 -3.80 15.30
C LYS A 251 -10.89 -4.81 15.19
N VAL A 252 -11.08 -6.03 15.68
CA VAL A 252 -10.05 -7.09 15.63
C VAL A 252 -9.68 -7.40 14.17
N GLU A 253 -10.65 -7.50 13.26
CA GLU A 253 -10.40 -7.69 11.83
C GLU A 253 -9.52 -6.59 11.24
N ALA A 254 -9.81 -5.32 11.57
CA ALA A 254 -9.00 -4.18 11.13
C ALA A 254 -7.58 -4.22 11.73
N LEU A 255 -7.43 -4.60 13.01
CA LEU A 255 -6.11 -4.77 13.64
C LEU A 255 -5.30 -5.86 12.93
N CYS A 256 -5.91 -7.03 12.64
CA CYS A 256 -5.28 -8.12 11.89
C CYS A 256 -4.82 -7.66 10.50
N ARG A 257 -5.66 -6.94 9.76
CA ARG A 257 -5.34 -6.44 8.41
C ARG A 257 -4.25 -5.39 8.41
N ARG A 258 -4.10 -4.62 9.49
CA ARG A 258 -3.09 -3.57 9.65
C ARG A 258 -1.80 -4.06 10.30
N PHE A 259 -1.75 -5.29 10.81
CA PHE A 259 -0.54 -5.87 11.39
C PHE A 259 0.70 -5.78 10.47
N PRO A 260 0.60 -5.98 9.13
CA PRO A 260 1.73 -5.78 8.23
C PRO A 260 2.32 -4.36 8.25
N LEU A 261 1.52 -3.33 8.57
CA LEU A 261 1.99 -1.95 8.71
C LEU A 261 2.92 -1.81 9.91
N LEU A 262 2.56 -2.43 11.05
CA LEU A 262 3.42 -2.48 12.22
C LEU A 262 4.73 -3.21 11.90
N SER A 263 4.63 -4.41 11.32
CA SER A 263 5.80 -5.20 10.92
C SER A 263 6.76 -4.39 10.02
N HIS A 264 6.23 -3.70 9.01
CA HIS A 264 7.05 -2.86 8.13
C HIS A 264 7.68 -1.66 8.85
N ALA A 265 6.93 -0.99 9.74
CA ALA A 265 7.45 0.12 10.53
C ALA A 265 8.61 -0.31 11.44
N LEU A 266 8.51 -1.50 12.04
CA LEU A 266 9.55 -2.08 12.89
C LEU A 266 10.83 -2.46 12.13
N GLN A 267 10.73 -2.75 10.82
CA GLN A 267 11.87 -2.99 9.94
C GLN A 267 12.61 -1.70 9.55
N ARG A 268 11.91 -0.56 9.47
CA ARG A 268 12.47 0.72 8.98
C ARG A 268 12.88 1.63 10.13
N ARG A 269 14.07 1.40 10.67
CA ARG A 269 14.58 2.17 11.81
C ARG A 269 15.50 3.31 11.39
N TYR A 270 15.41 4.41 12.13
CA TYR A 270 16.24 5.59 11.91
C TYR A 270 17.74 5.28 12.08
N ALA A 271 18.59 6.05 11.40
CA ALA A 271 20.05 6.02 11.54
C ALA A 271 20.70 4.62 11.40
N GLY A 272 20.15 3.76 10.53
CA GLY A 272 20.73 2.45 10.24
C GLY A 272 20.71 1.47 11.41
N ARG A 273 19.82 1.67 12.39
CA ARG A 273 19.68 0.77 13.54
C ARG A 273 19.19 -0.62 13.09
N PRO A 274 19.59 -1.71 13.78
CA PRO A 274 19.10 -3.06 13.48
C PRO A 274 17.57 -3.14 13.57
N SER A 275 16.96 -3.69 12.53
CA SER A 275 15.52 -3.96 12.45
C SER A 275 15.08 -4.87 13.60
N PHE A 276 13.83 -4.75 14.03
CA PHE A 276 13.22 -5.80 14.85
C PHE A 276 12.86 -6.96 13.94
N GLU A 277 13.40 -8.14 14.23
CA GLU A 277 13.10 -9.36 13.49
C GLU A 277 11.80 -9.98 14.03
N ILE A 278 10.96 -10.47 13.12
CA ILE A 278 9.78 -11.28 13.43
C ILE A 278 10.05 -12.64 12.80
N ASN A 279 10.45 -13.60 13.62
CA ASN A 279 10.99 -14.88 13.18
C ASN A 279 9.93 -15.98 13.14
N ASP A 280 8.98 -15.93 14.06
CA ASP A 280 7.95 -16.95 14.20
C ASP A 280 6.62 -16.43 14.75
N GLU A 281 5.70 -17.36 14.99
CA GLU A 281 4.35 -17.08 15.48
C GLU A 281 4.35 -16.46 16.88
N TYR A 282 5.33 -16.74 17.73
CA TYR A 282 5.41 -16.17 19.07
C TYR A 282 5.77 -14.69 19.02
N ASP A 283 6.67 -14.29 18.12
CA ASP A 283 6.96 -12.86 17.89
C ASP A 283 5.71 -12.11 17.39
N VAL A 284 4.90 -12.75 16.53
CA VAL A 284 3.62 -12.18 16.07
C VAL A 284 2.62 -12.10 17.22
N GLN A 285 2.54 -13.13 18.07
CA GLN A 285 1.69 -13.14 19.26
C GLN A 285 2.06 -12.00 20.21
N ASP A 286 3.33 -11.82 20.55
CA ASP A 286 3.78 -10.75 21.45
C ASP A 286 3.39 -9.36 20.92
N LEU A 287 3.67 -9.11 19.63
CA LEU A 287 3.36 -7.83 18.99
C LEU A 287 1.85 -7.59 18.84
N PHE A 288 1.10 -8.60 18.43
CA PHE A 288 -0.34 -8.48 18.25
C PHE A 288 -1.06 -8.40 19.60
N GLY A 289 -0.61 -9.15 20.60
CA GLY A 289 -1.06 -9.06 21.97
C GLY A 289 -0.89 -7.65 22.54
N ALA A 290 0.26 -7.02 22.32
CA ALA A 290 0.46 -5.62 22.71
C ALA A 290 -0.55 -4.67 22.04
N ILE A 291 -0.88 -4.89 20.77
CA ILE A 291 -1.92 -4.11 20.07
C ILE A 291 -3.30 -4.35 20.73
N LEU A 292 -3.68 -5.60 21.01
CA LEU A 292 -4.96 -5.91 21.64
C LEU A 292 -5.12 -5.20 22.99
N HIS A 293 -4.07 -5.18 23.83
CA HIS A 293 -4.09 -4.50 25.13
C HIS A 293 -4.23 -2.96 25.03
N LEU A 294 -3.92 -2.36 23.87
CA LEU A 294 -4.18 -0.93 23.64
C LEU A 294 -5.66 -0.65 23.30
N HIS A 295 -6.39 -1.65 22.83
CA HIS A 295 -7.75 -1.51 22.32
C HIS A 295 -8.83 -2.16 23.20
N PHE A 296 -8.45 -3.08 24.10
CA PHE A 296 -9.35 -3.85 24.93
C PHE A 296 -8.83 -3.92 26.37
N ASP A 297 -9.74 -3.76 27.34
CA ASP A 297 -9.39 -3.74 28.77
C ASP A 297 -9.13 -5.15 29.35
N ASP A 298 -9.76 -6.19 28.80
CA ASP A 298 -9.61 -7.59 29.23
C ASP A 298 -9.17 -8.48 28.05
N VAL A 299 -7.85 -8.77 28.00
CA VAL A 299 -7.21 -9.67 27.05
C VAL A 299 -6.50 -10.78 27.84
N ARG A 300 -6.88 -12.04 27.63
CA ARG A 300 -6.35 -13.18 28.41
C ARG A 300 -5.55 -14.13 27.52
N SER A 301 -4.30 -14.41 27.87
CA SER A 301 -3.40 -15.34 27.16
C SER A 301 -3.22 -16.69 27.86
N GLU A 302 -4.06 -16.99 28.86
CA GLU A 302 -3.86 -18.12 29.79
C GLU A 302 -5.06 -19.07 29.90
N GLU A 303 -6.05 -18.97 29.01
CA GLU A 303 -7.24 -19.81 29.13
C GLU A 303 -6.95 -21.25 28.68
N VAL A 304 -7.16 -22.19 29.61
CA VAL A 304 -6.92 -23.62 29.40
C VAL A 304 -8.08 -24.21 28.59
N THR A 305 -7.75 -24.86 27.48
CA THR A 305 -8.75 -25.48 26.61
C THR A 305 -9.14 -26.88 27.10
N PRO A 306 -10.39 -27.33 26.85
CA PRO A 306 -10.75 -28.73 27.04
C PRO A 306 -9.80 -29.64 26.24
N SER A 307 -9.44 -30.80 26.79
CA SER A 307 -8.56 -31.74 26.09
C SER A 307 -9.19 -32.22 24.78
N TYR A 308 -8.53 -31.98 23.66
CA TYR A 308 -8.94 -32.50 22.35
C TYR A 308 -7.84 -33.44 21.82
N ALA A 309 -8.23 -34.66 21.44
CA ALA A 309 -7.29 -35.71 21.01
C ALA A 309 -6.12 -35.98 21.98
N GLY A 310 -6.34 -35.79 23.28
CA GLY A 310 -5.34 -36.05 24.33
C GLY A 310 -4.39 -34.89 24.67
N ASN A 311 -4.52 -33.74 23.99
CA ASN A 311 -3.73 -32.54 24.27
C ASN A 311 -4.60 -31.39 24.79
N SER A 312 -4.20 -30.78 25.90
CA SER A 312 -4.70 -29.47 26.34
C SER A 312 -3.74 -28.39 25.84
N SER A 313 -4.23 -27.44 25.05
CA SER A 313 -3.47 -26.27 24.63
C SER A 313 -3.93 -25.02 25.37
N ARG A 314 -3.12 -23.98 25.38
CA ARG A 314 -3.54 -22.63 25.72
C ARG A 314 -4.04 -21.96 24.44
N VAL A 315 -5.06 -21.10 24.57
CA VAL A 315 -5.44 -20.16 23.52
C VAL A 315 -4.43 -19.02 23.48
N ASP A 316 -4.21 -18.43 22.31
CA ASP A 316 -3.31 -17.28 22.19
C ASP A 316 -3.91 -16.05 22.90
N PHE A 317 -5.13 -15.66 22.53
CA PHE A 317 -5.87 -14.57 23.19
C PHE A 317 -7.36 -14.87 23.29
N TYR A 318 -7.93 -14.64 24.47
CA TYR A 318 -9.37 -14.63 24.71
C TYR A 318 -9.83 -13.22 25.12
N LEU A 319 -10.89 -12.75 24.46
CA LEU A 319 -11.58 -11.48 24.68
C LEU A 319 -12.96 -11.80 25.31
N PRO A 320 -13.09 -11.76 26.65
CA PRO A 320 -14.27 -12.30 27.32
C PRO A 320 -15.57 -11.56 27.02
N GLU A 321 -15.52 -10.23 26.99
CA GLU A 321 -16.69 -9.39 26.71
C GLU A 321 -17.26 -9.66 25.31
N ALA A 322 -16.39 -10.00 24.36
CA ALA A 322 -16.75 -10.32 22.99
C ALA A 322 -16.98 -11.83 22.76
N ARG A 323 -16.78 -12.67 23.78
CA ARG A 323 -16.85 -14.14 23.69
C ARG A 323 -16.04 -14.66 22.50
N MET A 324 -14.83 -14.13 22.35
CA MET A 324 -14.03 -14.26 21.14
C MET A 324 -12.63 -14.75 21.46
N ILE A 325 -12.15 -15.73 20.72
CA ILE A 325 -10.73 -16.12 20.70
C ILE A 325 -10.08 -15.50 19.48
N VAL A 326 -8.85 -15.02 19.64
CA VAL A 326 -7.94 -14.67 18.55
C VAL A 326 -6.78 -15.66 18.56
N GLU A 327 -6.66 -16.45 17.49
CA GLU A 327 -5.56 -17.38 17.24
C GLU A 327 -4.59 -16.76 16.23
N VAL A 328 -3.29 -16.88 16.46
CA VAL A 328 -2.24 -16.26 15.65
C VAL A 328 -1.34 -17.35 15.07
N LYS A 329 -1.09 -17.27 13.76
CA LYS A 329 -0.14 -18.11 13.04
C LYS A 329 0.79 -17.24 12.19
N MET A 330 2.04 -17.68 12.06
CA MET A 330 2.97 -17.12 11.08
C MET A 330 3.46 -18.22 10.15
N THR A 331 3.25 -18.03 8.85
CA THR A 331 3.79 -18.98 7.86
C THR A 331 5.32 -18.89 7.81
N ARG A 332 5.94 -20.02 7.54
CA ARG A 332 7.40 -20.16 7.40
C ARG A 332 7.71 -21.37 6.52
N LYS A 333 8.99 -21.59 6.22
CA LYS A 333 9.42 -22.73 5.38
C LYS A 333 8.89 -24.10 5.87
N SER A 334 8.73 -24.25 7.19
CA SER A 334 8.19 -25.47 7.84
C SER A 334 6.67 -25.45 8.07
N LEU A 335 5.99 -24.32 7.85
CA LEU A 335 4.57 -24.14 8.09
C LEU A 335 3.94 -23.41 6.90
N GLY A 336 3.63 -24.17 5.85
CA GLY A 336 3.02 -23.67 4.62
C GLY A 336 1.50 -23.66 4.70
N GLN A 337 0.86 -23.37 3.56
CA GLN A 337 -0.59 -23.24 3.45
C GLN A 337 -1.35 -24.46 4.02
N LYS A 338 -0.95 -25.68 3.66
CA LYS A 338 -1.65 -26.89 4.07
C LYS A 338 -1.57 -27.10 5.59
N GLU A 339 -0.38 -26.89 6.14
CA GLU A 339 -0.13 -27.07 7.56
C GLU A 339 -0.89 -26.03 8.39
N VAL A 340 -0.89 -24.76 7.96
CA VAL A 340 -1.68 -23.70 8.62
C VAL A 340 -3.18 -24.02 8.58
N VAL A 341 -3.72 -24.40 7.42
CA VAL A 341 -5.15 -24.75 7.30
C VAL A 341 -5.54 -25.89 8.25
N ASN A 342 -4.73 -26.95 8.30
CA ASN A 342 -5.00 -28.09 9.18
C ASN A 342 -4.99 -27.67 10.66
N GLN A 343 -4.01 -26.88 11.08
CA GLN A 343 -3.94 -26.37 12.46
C GLN A 343 -5.17 -25.53 12.80
N LEU A 344 -5.57 -24.60 11.93
CA LEU A 344 -6.74 -23.75 12.17
C LEU A 344 -8.05 -24.54 12.27
N ILE A 345 -8.21 -25.61 11.47
CA ILE A 345 -9.37 -26.50 11.57
C ILE A 345 -9.37 -27.25 12.91
N GLU A 346 -8.21 -27.72 13.36
CA GLU A 346 -8.06 -28.36 14.68
C GLU A 346 -8.37 -27.39 15.82
N ASP A 347 -7.89 -26.14 15.73
CA ASP A 347 -8.15 -25.10 16.72
C ASP A 347 -9.65 -24.72 16.74
N ALA A 348 -10.29 -24.56 15.58
CA ALA A 348 -11.74 -24.35 15.48
C ALA A 348 -12.54 -25.50 16.10
N ALA A 349 -12.14 -26.75 15.85
CA ALA A 349 -12.79 -27.92 16.45
C ALA A 349 -12.61 -27.97 17.98
N ARG A 350 -11.41 -27.64 18.47
CA ARG A 350 -11.08 -27.59 19.89
C ARG A 350 -11.89 -26.51 20.61
N TYR A 351 -11.92 -25.29 20.07
CA TYR A 351 -12.59 -24.16 20.69
C TYR A 351 -14.12 -24.25 20.58
N ALA A 352 -14.65 -25.03 19.63
CA ALA A 352 -16.09 -25.26 19.53
C ALA A 352 -16.69 -25.93 20.77
N ALA A 353 -15.87 -26.64 21.56
CA ALA A 353 -16.27 -27.23 22.84
C ALA A 353 -16.34 -26.23 24.01
N MET A 354 -15.94 -24.96 23.81
CA MET A 354 -15.98 -23.92 24.85
C MET A 354 -17.29 -23.12 24.76
N ASP A 355 -18.27 -23.43 25.61
CA ASP A 355 -19.62 -22.83 25.58
C ASP A 355 -19.63 -21.30 25.75
N HIS A 356 -18.57 -20.72 26.28
CA HIS A 356 -18.42 -19.27 26.47
C HIS A 356 -17.75 -18.54 25.30
N VAL A 357 -17.40 -19.24 24.23
CA VAL A 357 -16.80 -18.68 23.02
C VAL A 357 -17.78 -18.84 21.87
N ASP A 358 -18.04 -17.77 21.13
CA ASP A 358 -18.92 -17.76 19.96
C ASP A 358 -18.16 -17.51 18.66
N THR A 359 -17.02 -16.81 18.74
CA THR A 359 -16.23 -16.39 17.57
C THR A 359 -14.76 -16.78 17.73
N LEU A 360 -14.17 -17.30 16.66
CA LEU A 360 -12.74 -17.52 16.52
C LEU A 360 -12.22 -16.66 15.38
N VAL A 361 -11.32 -15.73 15.67
CA VAL A 361 -10.59 -14.95 14.66
C VAL A 361 -9.20 -15.58 14.49
N CYS A 362 -8.82 -15.93 13.27
CA CYS A 362 -7.51 -16.52 12.98
C CYS A 362 -6.65 -15.53 12.19
N LEU A 363 -5.68 -14.89 12.84
CA LEU A 363 -4.65 -14.09 12.18
C LEU A 363 -3.58 -15.00 11.59
N VAL A 364 -3.47 -15.04 10.26
CA VAL A 364 -2.38 -15.72 9.56
C VAL A 364 -1.46 -14.67 8.94
N PHE A 365 -0.32 -14.43 9.56
CA PHE A 365 0.72 -13.56 9.02
C PHE A 365 1.60 -14.33 8.02
N ASP A 366 1.56 -13.94 6.76
CA ASP A 366 2.29 -14.56 5.65
C ASP A 366 3.29 -13.59 5.00
N PRO A 367 4.40 -13.26 5.68
CA PRO A 367 5.35 -12.27 5.20
C PRO A 367 6.07 -12.69 3.91
N HIS A 368 6.12 -14.00 3.62
CA HIS A 368 6.87 -14.56 2.50
C HIS A 368 5.98 -15.21 1.42
N ARG A 369 4.65 -15.08 1.52
CA ARG A 369 3.67 -15.54 0.54
C ARG A 369 3.65 -17.07 0.34
N TYR A 370 3.75 -17.83 1.42
CA TYR A 370 3.56 -19.28 1.40
C TYR A 370 2.10 -19.70 1.12
N CYS A 371 1.14 -18.83 1.40
CA CYS A 371 -0.28 -18.99 1.08
C CYS A 371 -0.56 -18.50 -0.35
N LYS A 372 -0.76 -19.44 -1.28
CA LYS A 372 -0.94 -19.14 -2.71
C LYS A 372 -2.28 -18.49 -3.03
N ASN A 373 -3.33 -18.86 -2.31
CA ASN A 373 -4.67 -18.30 -2.49
C ASN A 373 -5.31 -17.96 -1.14
N PRO A 374 -4.98 -16.79 -0.57
CA PRO A 374 -5.54 -16.31 0.70
C PRO A 374 -7.07 -16.34 0.75
N ALA A 375 -7.76 -15.94 -0.33
CA ALA A 375 -9.22 -15.89 -0.36
C ALA A 375 -9.87 -17.27 -0.28
N ALA A 376 -9.29 -18.28 -0.95
CA ALA A 376 -9.78 -19.66 -0.84
C ALA A 376 -9.53 -20.23 0.56
N ILE A 377 -8.36 -20.00 1.14
CA ILE A 377 -8.03 -20.42 2.51
C ILE A 377 -9.05 -19.84 3.50
N GLU A 378 -9.34 -18.55 3.38
CA GLU A 378 -10.29 -17.91 4.27
C GLU A 378 -11.71 -18.46 4.11
N ALA A 379 -12.15 -18.75 2.88
CA ALA A 379 -13.45 -19.38 2.65
C ALA A 379 -13.51 -20.79 3.25
N ASP A 380 -12.51 -21.64 2.96
CA ASP A 380 -12.45 -23.03 3.41
C ASP A 380 -12.39 -23.13 4.95
N VAL A 381 -11.57 -22.30 5.59
CA VAL A 381 -11.44 -22.29 7.06
C VAL A 381 -12.68 -21.69 7.71
N ALA A 382 -13.35 -20.71 7.10
CA ALA A 382 -14.60 -20.18 7.64
C ALA A 382 -15.71 -21.25 7.70
N GLU A 383 -15.76 -22.16 6.72
CA GLU A 383 -16.73 -23.28 6.69
C GLU A 383 -16.44 -24.38 7.73
N SER A 384 -15.24 -24.40 8.32
CA SER A 384 -14.89 -25.36 9.38
C SER A 384 -15.63 -25.10 10.70
N GLY A 385 -16.17 -23.90 10.86
CA GLY A 385 -16.93 -23.48 12.03
C GLY A 385 -18.22 -24.28 12.18
N ARG A 386 -18.23 -25.24 13.11
CA ARG A 386 -19.46 -25.94 13.50
C ARG A 386 -20.41 -25.00 14.27
N ARG A 387 -20.16 -24.86 15.57
CA ARG A 387 -20.89 -23.95 16.47
C ARG A 387 -20.29 -22.54 16.44
N LEU A 388 -18.97 -22.45 16.23
CA LEU A 388 -18.23 -21.20 16.22
C LEU A 388 -18.34 -20.49 14.88
N ARG A 389 -18.47 -19.16 14.92
CA ARG A 389 -18.17 -18.31 13.78
C ARG A 389 -16.65 -18.23 13.63
N VAL A 390 -16.10 -18.81 12.55
CA VAL A 390 -14.66 -18.77 12.27
C VAL A 390 -14.37 -17.66 11.26
N VAL A 391 -13.46 -16.76 11.61
CA VAL A 391 -13.08 -15.58 10.81
C VAL A 391 -11.57 -15.64 10.54
N PRO A 392 -11.14 -16.39 9.51
CA PRO A 392 -9.75 -16.43 9.10
C PRO A 392 -9.38 -15.15 8.35
N ILE A 393 -8.19 -14.62 8.65
CA ILE A 393 -7.65 -13.41 8.06
C ILE A 393 -6.21 -13.68 7.68
N VAL A 394 -5.96 -13.86 6.40
CA VAL A 394 -4.61 -14.02 5.86
C VAL A 394 -4.10 -12.64 5.47
N CYS A 395 -3.02 -12.18 6.10
CA CYS A 395 -2.40 -10.90 5.80
C CYS A 395 -0.90 -11.05 5.47
N PRO A 396 -0.34 -10.22 4.57
CA PRO A 396 -0.97 -9.12 3.85
C PRO A 396 -2.02 -9.57 2.81
N LYS A 397 -3.09 -8.78 2.64
CA LYS A 397 -4.24 -9.09 1.76
C LYS A 397 -4.40 -8.07 0.64
N GLY A 398 -4.55 -8.57 -0.58
CA GLY A 398 -4.74 -7.77 -1.78
C GLY A 398 -4.22 -8.52 -2.99
N LEU A 399 -5.09 -9.33 -3.61
CA LEU A 399 -4.93 -9.90 -4.95
C LEU A 399 -5.87 -9.23 -5.96
#